data_AF-A0AAX3T4A1-F1
#
_entry.id   AF-A0AAX3T4A1-F1
#
_cell.length_a   1.000
_cell.length_b   1.000
_cell.length_c   1.000
_cell.angle_alpha   90.00
_cell.angle_beta   90.00
_cell.angle_gamma   90.00
#
_symmetry.space_group_name_H-M   'P 1'
#
loop_
_entity.id
_entity.type
_entity.pdbx_description
1 polymer ?
#
loop_
_entity_poly.entity_id
_entity_poly.type
_entity_poly.pdbx_seq_one_letter_code
_entity_poly.pdbx_strand_id
1 'polypeptide(L)'
;MTGRQKLSLRALDRDASSVARPVHSFDRVQLLEPGQIVEIEVGLGSSATSFMPGDRLRLVLAGRNIDRGNPLTGHFPARYQTGPRGTCRIHRGGDHPSMLTVPLIEATNPAAGLNP
;
A
#
# COMPACT_ATOMS: atom_id res chain seq x y z
N MET A 1 -5.07 1.01 -8.16
CA MET A 1 -3.72 0.98 -7.56
C MET A 1 -3.73 0.01 -6.40
N THR A 2 -2.87 -1.00 -6.37
CA THR A 2 -2.82 -1.97 -5.27
C THR A 2 -1.36 -2.21 -4.85
N GLY A 3 -1.16 -2.51 -3.58
CA GLY A 3 0.11 -2.92 -3.00
C GLY A 3 -0.08 -4.22 -2.22
N ARG A 4 0.98 -5.01 -2.11
CA ARG A 4 0.96 -6.28 -1.36
C ARG A 4 2.29 -6.45 -0.66
N GLN A 5 2.24 -6.86 0.61
CA GLN A 5 3.43 -7.16 1.39
C GLN A 5 3.16 -8.33 2.31
N LYS A 6 4.10 -9.29 2.37
CA LYS A 6 4.02 -10.42 3.31
C LYS A 6 4.63 -9.97 4.64
N LEU A 7 3.86 -10.07 5.72
CA LEU A 7 4.28 -9.66 7.07
C LEU A 7 5.59 -10.30 7.53
N SER A 8 5.83 -11.56 7.14
CA SER A 8 7.08 -12.26 7.48
C SER A 8 8.28 -11.80 6.66
N LEU A 9 8.08 -11.01 5.61
CA LEU A 9 9.13 -10.46 4.74
C LEU A 9 9.14 -8.92 4.81
N ARG A 10 8.83 -8.36 5.99
CA ARG A 10 8.71 -6.91 6.24
C ARG A 10 10.05 -6.18 6.39
N ALA A 11 11.19 -6.85 6.26
CA ALA A 11 12.49 -6.19 6.36
C ALA A 11 12.65 -5.18 5.21
N LEU A 12 12.98 -3.94 5.57
CA LEU A 12 13.30 -2.88 4.62
C LEU A 12 14.81 -2.83 4.37
N ASP A 13 15.15 -2.57 3.12
CA ASP A 13 16.45 -2.03 2.75
C ASP A 13 16.42 -0.52 3.05
N ARG A 14 17.13 -0.10 4.10
CA ARG A 14 17.07 1.30 4.58
C ARG A 14 17.76 2.27 3.63
N ASP A 15 18.74 1.81 2.87
CA ASP A 15 19.51 2.66 1.96
C ASP A 15 18.73 2.90 0.67
N ALA A 16 17.94 1.91 0.24
CA ALA A 16 17.09 2.03 -0.94
C ALA A 16 15.68 2.58 -0.67
N SER A 17 15.21 2.54 0.58
CA SER A 17 13.86 2.96 0.95
C SER A 17 13.70 4.47 1.08
N SER A 18 12.50 4.94 0.79
CA SER A 18 12.08 6.32 1.06
C SER A 18 10.65 6.35 1.58
N VAL A 19 10.23 7.46 2.19
CA VAL A 19 8.88 7.62 2.79
C VAL A 19 7.74 7.32 1.81
N ALA A 20 7.92 7.63 0.52
CA ALA A 20 6.91 7.37 -0.51
C ALA A 20 7.08 6.01 -1.21
N ARG A 21 8.23 5.36 -1.04
CA ARG A 21 8.60 4.13 -1.75
C ARG A 21 9.42 3.22 -0.82
N PRO A 22 8.76 2.34 -0.05
CA PRO A 22 9.46 1.32 0.71
C PRO A 22 10.09 0.29 -0.22
N VAL A 23 11.35 -0.06 0.04
CA VAL A 23 12.06 -1.16 -0.63
C VAL A 23 12.31 -2.24 0.40
N HIS A 24 11.75 -3.42 0.16
CA HIS A 24 11.93 -4.56 1.04
C HIS A 24 13.16 -5.37 0.62
N SER A 25 13.99 -5.75 1.59
CA SER A 25 15.25 -6.48 1.33
C SER A 25 15.00 -7.92 0.90
N PHE A 26 13.93 -8.54 1.42
CA PHE A 26 13.60 -9.97 1.24
C PHE A 26 14.72 -10.94 1.63
N ASP A 27 15.69 -10.48 2.41
CA ASP A 27 16.90 -11.22 2.83
C ASP A 27 16.63 -12.23 3.94
N ARG A 28 15.56 -12.03 4.72
CA ARG A 28 15.22 -12.88 5.87
C ARG A 28 13.73 -12.99 6.11
N VAL A 29 13.33 -14.17 6.59
CA VAL A 29 11.98 -14.44 7.09
C VAL A 29 11.92 -14.12 8.58
N GLN A 30 11.00 -13.25 8.96
CA GLN A 30 10.71 -12.88 10.35
C GLN A 30 9.32 -13.37 10.74
N LEU A 31 9.24 -14.58 11.31
CA LEU A 31 7.97 -15.12 11.80
C LEU A 31 7.37 -14.23 12.90
N LEU A 32 6.05 -14.34 13.08
CA LEU A 32 5.32 -13.58 14.08
C LEU A 32 4.70 -14.54 15.08
N GLU A 33 4.77 -14.18 16.35
CA GLU A 33 4.03 -14.84 17.42
C GLU A 33 2.58 -14.29 17.50
N PRO A 34 1.61 -15.08 17.98
CA PRO A 34 0.25 -14.60 18.20
C PRO A 34 0.22 -13.36 19.10
N GLY A 35 -0.45 -12.30 18.63
CA GLY A 35 -0.56 -11.03 19.37
C GLY A 35 0.64 -10.10 19.26
N GLN A 36 1.73 -10.53 18.61
CA GLN A 36 2.88 -9.66 18.35
C GLN A 36 2.48 -8.49 17.44
N ILE A 37 2.72 -7.27 17.91
CA ILE A 37 2.54 -6.05 17.13
C ILE A 37 3.82 -5.78 16.34
N VAL A 38 3.69 -5.59 15.03
CA VAL A 38 4.81 -5.23 14.15
C VAL A 38 4.39 -4.09 13.23
N GLU A 39 5.36 -3.24 12.90
CA GLU A 39 5.23 -2.25 11.84
C GLU A 39 5.48 -2.87 10.47
N ILE A 40 4.78 -2.38 9.45
CA ILE A 40 4.93 -2.79 8.07
C ILE A 40 4.69 -1.62 7.15
N GLU A 41 5.57 -1.43 6.17
CA GLU A 41 5.36 -0.49 5.08
C GLU A 41 4.83 -1.25 3.86
N VAL A 42 3.79 -0.73 3.21
CA VAL A 42 3.20 -1.37 2.03
C VAL A 42 3.36 -0.43 0.84
N GLY A 43 4.28 -0.77 -0.06
CA GLY A 43 4.45 -0.05 -1.31
C GLY A 43 3.21 -0.19 -2.18
N LEU A 44 2.64 0.95 -2.56
CA LEU A 44 1.55 1.00 -3.55
C LEU A 44 2.17 1.26 -4.93
N GLY A 45 1.71 0.56 -5.98
CA GLY A 45 2.28 0.75 -7.33
C GLY A 45 1.76 2.01 -8.01
N SER A 46 2.63 2.89 -8.53
CA SER A 46 2.33 4.28 -8.95
C SER A 46 0.99 4.53 -9.64
N SER A 47 0.34 5.64 -9.26
CA SER A 47 -0.86 6.17 -9.91
C SER A 47 -0.88 7.69 -9.87
N ALA A 48 -1.49 8.30 -10.88
CA ALA A 48 -1.84 9.71 -10.90
C ALA A 48 -3.37 9.80 -10.98
N THR A 49 -3.99 10.54 -10.06
CA THR A 49 -5.44 10.69 -10.01
C THR A 49 -5.77 12.08 -9.49
N SER A 50 -6.50 12.86 -10.30
CA SER A 50 -7.03 14.16 -9.88
C SER A 50 -8.29 13.93 -9.06
N PHE A 51 -8.40 14.63 -7.93
CA PHE A 51 -9.59 14.62 -7.07
C PHE A 51 -10.34 15.94 -7.27
N MET A 52 -11.60 15.85 -7.65
CA MET A 52 -12.51 16.98 -7.80
C MET A 52 -13.28 17.23 -6.49
N PRO A 53 -13.90 18.41 -6.33
CA PRO A 53 -14.79 18.66 -5.19
C PRO A 53 -15.88 17.58 -5.08
N GLY A 54 -15.95 16.92 -3.92
CA GLY A 54 -16.88 15.82 -3.65
C GLY A 54 -16.27 14.42 -3.76
N ASP A 55 -15.10 14.29 -4.39
CA ASP A 55 -14.40 13.00 -4.47
C ASP A 55 -13.87 12.55 -3.11
N ARG A 56 -13.71 11.24 -2.95
CA ARG A 56 -13.20 10.64 -1.72
C ARG A 56 -12.09 9.64 -2.01
N LEU A 57 -10.99 9.79 -1.28
CA LEU A 57 -9.95 8.76 -1.22
C LEU A 57 -10.36 7.67 -0.21
N ARG A 58 -10.30 6.41 -0.64
CA ARG A 58 -10.58 5.25 0.21
C ARG A 58 -9.42 4.26 0.18
N LEU A 59 -8.87 3.95 1.34
CA LEU A 59 -7.93 2.85 1.54
C LEU A 59 -8.68 1.57 1.93
N VAL A 60 -8.37 0.46 1.25
CA VAL A 60 -8.91 -0.87 1.56
C VAL A 60 -7.76 -1.80 1.93
N LEU A 61 -7.79 -2.34 3.14
CA LEU A 61 -6.83 -3.33 3.62
C LEU A 61 -7.49 -4.71 3.66
N ALA A 62 -6.80 -5.72 3.14
CA ALA A 62 -7.31 -7.09 3.13
C ALA A 62 -6.16 -8.11 3.24
N GLY A 63 -6.37 -9.18 4.01
CA GLY A 63 -5.47 -10.34 4.06
C GLY A 63 -5.61 -11.29 2.87
N ARG A 64 -6.19 -10.83 1.76
CA ARG A 64 -6.42 -11.59 0.53
C ARG A 64 -6.21 -10.69 -0.68
N ASN A 65 -6.03 -11.29 -1.85
CA ASN A 65 -6.06 -10.54 -3.09
C ASN A 65 -7.43 -9.86 -3.26
N ILE A 66 -7.40 -8.54 -3.43
CA ILE A 66 -8.58 -7.70 -3.64
C ILE A 66 -9.06 -7.84 -5.08
N ASP A 67 -8.12 -7.95 -6.03
CA ASP A 67 -8.41 -8.18 -7.44
C ASP A 67 -9.07 -9.55 -7.61
N ARG A 68 -10.25 -9.58 -8.25
CA ARG A 68 -10.85 -10.85 -8.69
C ARG A 68 -9.99 -11.40 -9.81
N GLY A 69 -9.57 -12.67 -9.71
CA GLY A 69 -8.84 -13.33 -10.79
C GLY A 69 -9.71 -13.36 -12.05
N ASN A 70 -9.47 -12.44 -12.98
CA ASN A 70 -10.13 -12.41 -14.26
C ASN A 70 -9.24 -13.15 -15.27
N PRO A 71 -9.75 -14.16 -16.00
CA PRO A 71 -8.97 -14.86 -17.01
C PRO A 71 -8.59 -13.99 -18.21
N LEU A 72 -9.25 -12.83 -18.41
CA LEU A 72 -8.97 -11.87 -19.48
C LEU A 72 -8.09 -10.70 -19.01
N THR A 73 -8.05 -10.40 -17.71
CA THR A 73 -7.24 -9.31 -17.14
C THR A 73 -6.69 -9.67 -15.75
N GLY A 74 -5.42 -9.35 -15.48
CA GLY A 74 -4.78 -9.60 -14.19
C GLY A 74 -3.80 -10.77 -14.23
N HIS A 75 -3.49 -11.34 -13.06
CA HIS A 75 -2.36 -12.27 -12.90
C HIS A 75 -2.64 -13.71 -13.35
N PHE A 76 -3.76 -14.03 -14.00
CA PHE A 76 -4.07 -15.41 -14.38
C PHE A 76 -3.02 -15.98 -15.36
N PRO A 77 -2.48 -17.20 -15.15
CA PRO A 77 -2.84 -18.19 -14.13
C PRO A 77 -2.10 -18.05 -12.79
N ALA A 78 -1.11 -17.15 -12.69
CA ALA A 78 -0.34 -16.93 -11.48
C ALA A 78 -1.23 -16.44 -10.31
N ARG A 79 -1.07 -17.11 -9.17
CA ARG A 79 -1.74 -16.77 -7.91
C ARG A 79 -0.71 -16.71 -6.81
N TYR A 80 -0.85 -15.71 -5.95
CA TYR A 80 -0.10 -15.69 -4.70
C TYR A 80 -0.50 -16.88 -3.85
N GLN A 81 0.51 -17.54 -3.27
CA GLN A 81 0.27 -18.60 -2.29
C GLN A 81 -0.46 -18.03 -1.09
N THR A 82 -1.56 -18.67 -0.71
CA THR A 82 -2.32 -18.30 0.47
C THR A 82 -1.52 -18.66 1.71
N GLY A 83 -1.36 -17.70 2.61
CA GLY A 83 -0.81 -17.96 3.94
C GLY A 83 -1.81 -18.69 4.86
N PRO A 84 -1.37 -19.05 6.08
CA PRO A 84 -2.27 -19.60 7.10
C PRO A 84 -3.41 -18.63 7.40
N ARG A 85 -4.57 -19.17 7.75
CA ARG A 85 -5.72 -18.37 8.19
C ARG A 85 -5.43 -17.76 9.56
N GLY A 86 -5.84 -16.51 9.73
CA GLY A 86 -5.71 -15.80 10.99
C GLY A 86 -6.44 -14.47 10.97
N THR A 87 -6.57 -13.88 12.15
CA THR A 87 -7.14 -12.54 12.32
C THR A 87 -6.01 -11.52 12.38
N CYS A 88 -6.06 -10.52 11.50
CA CYS A 88 -5.14 -9.39 11.55
C CYS A 88 -5.84 -8.20 12.20
N ARG A 89 -5.19 -7.57 13.19
CA ARG A 89 -5.64 -6.33 13.81
C ARG A 89 -4.76 -5.19 13.32
N ILE A 90 -5.38 -4.13 12.84
CA ILE A 90 -4.67 -2.90 12.45
C ILE A 90 -4.77 -1.90 13.60
N HIS A 91 -3.62 -1.54 14.16
CA HIS A 91 -3.52 -0.54 15.22
C HIS A 91 -3.43 0.85 14.59
N ARG A 92 -4.20 1.81 15.10
CA ARG A 92 -4.22 3.19 14.60
C ARG A 92 -4.29 4.17 15.76
N GLY A 93 -3.45 5.21 15.73
CA GLY A 93 -3.40 6.27 16.74
C GLY A 93 -2.57 5.90 17.96
N GLY A 94 -2.40 6.88 18.86
CA GLY A 94 -1.54 6.76 20.05
C GLY A 94 -0.10 6.39 19.66
N ASP A 95 0.43 5.36 20.31
CA ASP A 95 1.79 4.84 20.09
C ASP A 95 1.94 4.05 18.78
N HIS A 96 0.86 3.87 18.01
CA HIS A 96 0.85 3.11 16.75
C HIS A 96 0.21 3.93 15.61
N PRO A 97 0.86 5.01 15.14
CA PRO A 97 0.32 5.90 14.12
C PRO A 97 0.40 5.28 12.71
N SER A 98 -0.51 4.36 12.38
CA SER A 98 -0.67 3.91 11.00
C SER A 98 -1.16 5.04 10.09
N MET A 99 -0.48 5.25 8.96
CA MET A 99 -0.74 6.35 8.03
C MET A 99 -0.71 5.91 6.56
N LEU A 100 -1.23 6.76 5.67
CA LEU A 100 -1.12 6.62 4.22
C LEU A 100 -0.42 7.85 3.66
N THR A 101 0.78 7.65 3.10
CA THR A 101 1.52 8.71 2.41
C THR A 101 0.98 8.90 1.00
N VAL A 102 0.51 10.10 0.67
CA VAL A 102 0.02 10.46 -0.67
C VAL A 102 0.83 11.64 -1.19
N PRO A 103 1.50 11.51 -2.35
CA PRO A 103 2.16 12.65 -2.98
C PRO A 103 1.10 13.60 -3.57
N LEU A 104 0.98 14.78 -2.98
CA LEU A 104 0.11 15.84 -3.52
C LEU A 104 0.89 16.62 -4.57
N ILE A 105 0.35 16.66 -5.79
CA ILE A 105 0.82 17.55 -6.85
C ILE A 105 -0.23 18.65 -6.99
N GLU A 106 0.16 19.89 -6.74
CA GLU A 106 -0.72 21.02 -6.94
C GLU A 106 -0.96 21.22 -8.44
N ALA A 107 -2.23 21.27 -8.82
CA ALA A 107 -2.59 21.65 -10.18
C ALA A 107 -2.28 23.14 -10.35
N THR A 108 -1.28 23.48 -11.16
CA THR A 108 -1.14 24.86 -11.66
C THR A 108 -2.37 25.14 -12.50
N ASN A 109 -3.20 26.10 -12.09
CA ASN A 109 -4.42 26.47 -12.81
C ASN A 109 -4.08 26.93 -14.24
N PRO A 110 -4.43 26.17 -15.30
CA PRO A 110 -4.13 26.59 -16.67
C PRO A 110 -4.98 27.80 -17.11
N ALA A 111 -6.01 28.20 -16.34
CA ALA A 111 -6.83 29.36 -16.64
C ALA A 111 -6.24 30.70 -16.15
N ALA A 112 -5.10 30.69 -15.46
CA ALA A 112 -4.44 31.93 -15.01
C ALA A 112 -3.72 32.72 -16.14
N GLY A 113 -3.73 32.21 -17.37
CA GLY A 113 -3.06 32.81 -18.54
C GLY A 113 -3.99 33.37 -19.64
N LEU A 114 -5.32 33.23 -19.53
CA LEU A 114 -6.25 33.92 -20.42
C LEU A 114 -6.94 35.05 -19.65
N ASN A 115 -6.32 36.23 -19.68
CA ASN A 115 -7.04 37.49 -19.48
C ASN A 115 -7.61 37.93 -20.85
N PRO A 116 -8.83 38.51 -20.88
CA PRO A 116 -9.49 38.96 -22.11
C PRO A 116 -8.77 40.11 -22.82
#